data_AF-A0A534NRP0-F1
#
_entry.id   AF-A0A534NRP0-F1
#
_cell.length_a   1.000
_cell.length_b   1.000
_cell.length_c   1.000
_cell.angle_alpha   90.00
_cell.angle_beta   90.00
_cell.angle_gamma   90.00
#
_symmetry.space_group_name_H-M   'P 1'
#
loop_
_entity.id
_entity.type
_entity.pdbx_description
1 polymer ?
#
loop_
_entity_poly.entity_id
_entity_poly.type
_entity_poly.pdbx_seq_one_letter_code
_entity_poly.pdbx_strand_id
1 'polypeptide(L)'
;MVGEKDSEVFVADPDGSHAVNLTRNPAFDGWPAWSPDGKRIAFASNRADMAVWQIYVMDADGSHVTRVAETDGRATVPRWSADGAQIYFTICKKVDGGADCHIHRAAPPH
;
A
#
# COMPACT_ATOMS: atom_id res chain seq x y z
N MET A 1 -12.39 -13.63 1.90
CA MET A 1 -12.35 -12.35 1.16
C MET A 1 -11.97 -11.28 2.15
N VAL A 2 -10.91 -10.51 1.88
CA VAL A 2 -10.66 -9.28 2.66
C VAL A 2 -11.73 -8.28 2.22
N GLY A 3 -12.41 -7.62 3.16
CA GLY A 3 -13.47 -6.66 2.84
C GLY A 3 -12.89 -5.47 2.07
N GLU A 4 -13.69 -4.82 1.22
CA GLU A 4 -13.24 -3.63 0.46
C GLU A 4 -13.21 -2.33 1.30
N LYS A 5 -13.38 -2.47 2.62
CA LYS A 5 -13.41 -1.39 3.62
C LYS A 5 -12.96 -1.93 4.98
N ASP A 6 -12.65 -1.01 5.90
CA ASP A 6 -12.31 -1.29 7.30
C ASP A 6 -11.15 -2.29 7.47
N SER A 7 -10.24 -2.34 6.48
CA SER A 7 -8.98 -3.10 6.58
C SER A 7 -7.87 -2.12 6.91
N GLU A 8 -7.02 -2.44 7.87
CA GLU A 8 -6.10 -1.48 8.47
C GLU A 8 -4.68 -2.05 8.53
N VAL A 9 -3.67 -1.19 8.48
CA VAL A 9 -2.27 -1.57 8.64
C VAL A 9 -1.86 -1.43 10.11
N PHE A 10 -1.35 -2.53 10.66
CA PHE A 10 -0.81 -2.60 12.02
C PHE A 10 0.67 -2.94 12.01
N VAL A 11 1.40 -2.44 12.99
CA VAL A 11 2.72 -2.94 13.38
C VAL A 11 2.60 -3.59 14.74
N ALA A 12 3.22 -4.75 14.93
CA ALA A 12 3.22 -5.54 16.15
C ALA A 12 4.56 -6.27 16.27
N ASP A 13 4.86 -6.74 17.49
CA ASP A 13 5.99 -7.63 17.72
C ASP A 13 5.80 -8.99 17.03
N PRO A 14 6.86 -9.80 16.82
CA PRO A 14 6.75 -11.09 16.15
C PRO A 14 5.79 -12.09 16.81
N ASP A 15 5.53 -11.92 18.12
CA ASP A 15 4.57 -12.72 18.89
C ASP A 15 3.12 -12.17 18.81
N GLY A 16 2.92 -11.05 18.11
CA GLY A 16 1.65 -10.36 17.97
C GLY A 16 1.33 -9.36 19.08
N SER A 17 2.21 -9.17 20.06
CA SER A 17 2.05 -8.17 21.12
C SER A 17 2.34 -6.74 20.62
N HIS A 18 1.98 -5.74 21.43
CA HIS A 18 2.17 -4.32 21.15
C HIS A 18 1.63 -3.84 19.79
N ALA A 19 0.51 -4.39 19.33
CA ALA A 19 -0.11 -4.00 18.08
C ALA A 19 -0.57 -2.53 18.07
N VAL A 20 -0.12 -1.75 17.09
CA VAL A 20 -0.48 -0.35 16.86
C VAL A 20 -1.12 -0.19 15.49
N ASN A 21 -2.36 0.33 15.44
CA ASN A 21 -3.02 0.72 14.19
C ASN A 21 -2.42 2.03 13.67
N LEU A 22 -1.86 2.00 12.45
CA LEU A 22 -1.17 3.13 11.82
C LEU A 22 -2.08 3.95 10.88
N THR A 23 -3.19 3.41 10.38
CA THR A 23 -3.95 4.03 9.29
C THR A 23 -5.32 4.60 9.69
N ARG A 24 -6.01 3.98 10.67
CA ARG A 24 -7.21 4.49 11.38
C ARG A 24 -8.23 5.22 10.50
N ASN A 25 -8.75 4.57 9.47
CA ASN A 25 -9.76 5.14 8.59
C ASN A 25 -10.67 4.04 7.98
N PRO A 26 -11.87 4.38 7.47
CA PRO A 26 -12.84 3.38 7.02
C PRO A 26 -12.49 2.75 5.66
N ALA A 27 -11.38 3.12 5.03
CA ALA A 27 -10.97 2.57 3.75
C ALA A 27 -10.44 1.14 3.91
N PHE A 28 -10.17 0.50 2.78
CA PHE A 28 -9.23 -0.60 2.74
C PHE A 28 -7.81 -0.03 2.80
N ASP A 29 -7.01 -0.52 3.73
CA ASP A 29 -5.56 -0.39 3.78
C ASP A 29 -4.93 -1.77 3.93
N GLY A 30 -4.03 -2.15 3.03
CA GLY A 30 -3.49 -3.50 3.03
C GLY A 30 -2.26 -3.73 2.17
N TRP A 31 -1.77 -4.96 2.20
CA TRP A 31 -0.51 -5.39 1.61
C TRP A 31 0.68 -4.48 1.98
N PRO A 32 0.95 -4.28 3.28
CA PRO A 32 2.06 -3.43 3.69
C PRO A 32 3.42 -4.05 3.33
N ALA A 33 4.39 -3.20 3.03
CA ALA A 33 5.78 -3.56 2.80
C ALA A 33 6.71 -2.51 3.40
N TRP A 34 7.60 -2.97 4.28
CA TRP A 34 8.67 -2.15 4.86
C TRP A 34 9.70 -1.75 3.80
N SER A 35 10.19 -0.52 3.90
CA SER A 35 11.41 -0.09 3.22
C SER A 35 12.63 -0.86 3.76
N PRO A 36 13.71 -1.03 2.97
CA PRO A 36 14.88 -1.79 3.41
C PRO A 36 15.58 -1.19 4.64
N ASP A 37 15.48 0.12 4.83
CA ASP A 37 16.01 0.85 5.98
C ASP A 37 15.08 0.84 7.21
N GLY A 38 13.89 0.23 7.10
CA GLY A 38 12.90 0.14 8.18
C GLY A 38 12.25 1.47 8.56
N LYS A 39 12.46 2.55 7.79
CA LYS A 39 11.92 3.87 8.15
C LYS A 39 10.51 4.13 7.64
N ARG A 40 10.08 3.39 6.62
CA ARG A 40 8.82 3.65 5.90
C ARG A 40 8.08 2.37 5.60
N ILE A 41 6.77 2.52 5.41
CA ILE A 41 5.86 1.44 5.01
C ILE A 41 5.12 1.89 3.75
N ALA A 42 5.20 1.10 2.69
CA ALA A 42 4.34 1.23 1.52
C ALA A 42 3.12 0.33 1.68
N PHE A 43 1.94 0.77 1.29
CA PHE A 43 0.70 -0.02 1.38
C PHE A 43 -0.29 0.41 0.28
N ALA A 44 -1.23 -0.47 -0.05
CA ALA A 44 -2.32 -0.15 -0.97
C ALA A 44 -3.52 0.40 -0.19
N SER A 45 -4.18 1.41 -0.76
CA SER A 45 -5.37 2.00 -0.16
C SER A 45 -6.38 2.46 -1.20
N ASN A 46 -7.68 2.34 -0.88
CA ASN A 46 -8.78 2.93 -1.66
C ASN A 46 -9.37 4.19 -0.99
N ARG A 47 -8.63 4.82 -0.06
CA ARG A 47 -9.08 6.00 0.70
C ARG A 47 -9.47 7.22 -0.13
N ALA A 48 -8.93 7.35 -1.34
CA ALA A 48 -9.25 8.46 -2.24
C ALA A 48 -10.49 8.17 -3.11
N ASP A 49 -10.67 6.90 -3.51
CA ASP A 49 -11.78 6.43 -4.34
C ASP A 49 -11.95 4.93 -4.11
N MET A 50 -13.13 4.49 -3.67
CA MET A 50 -13.40 3.06 -3.39
C MET A 50 -13.23 2.15 -4.62
N ALA A 51 -13.38 2.69 -5.84
CA ALA A 51 -13.21 1.94 -7.08
C ALA A 51 -11.74 1.82 -7.51
N VAL A 52 -10.84 2.66 -6.98
CA VAL A 52 -9.46 2.78 -7.45
C VAL A 52 -8.48 2.67 -6.28
N TRP A 53 -7.57 1.71 -6.36
CA TRP A 53 -6.62 1.47 -5.28
C TRP A 53 -5.29 2.09 -5.67
N GLN A 54 -4.70 2.85 -4.77
CA GLN A 54 -3.46 3.58 -4.97
C GLN A 54 -2.39 3.07 -4.00
N ILE A 55 -1.12 3.31 -4.32
CA ILE A 55 -0.03 3.06 -3.38
C ILE A 55 0.24 4.32 -2.57
N TYR A 56 0.29 4.14 -1.27
CA TYR A 56 0.68 5.14 -0.29
C TYR A 56 1.96 4.71 0.41
N VAL A 57 2.72 5.69 0.89
CA VAL A 57 3.87 5.50 1.77
C VAL A 57 3.66 6.35 3.01
N MET A 58 4.02 5.81 4.16
CA MET A 58 4.04 6.50 5.44
C MET A 58 5.35 6.21 6.19
N ASP A 59 5.65 7.01 7.20
CA ASP A 59 6.71 6.71 8.14
C ASP A 59 6.34 5.50 9.01
N ALA A 60 7.35 4.86 9.61
CA ALA A 60 7.21 3.69 10.47
C ALA A 60 6.20 3.87 11.63
N ASP A 61 5.98 5.12 12.06
CA ASP A 61 5.07 5.51 13.13
C ASP A 61 3.64 5.84 12.64
N GLY A 62 3.39 5.73 11.33
CA GLY A 62 2.12 6.05 10.69
C GLY A 62 1.95 7.51 10.26
N SER A 63 2.94 8.36 10.49
CA SER A 63 2.90 9.77 10.06
C SER A 63 3.28 9.95 8.58
N HIS A 64 3.09 11.17 8.06
CA HIS A 64 3.48 11.58 6.70
C HIS A 64 2.94 10.71 5.55
N VAL A 65 1.71 10.21 5.69
CA VAL A 65 1.05 9.42 4.64
C VAL A 65 0.97 10.21 3.32
N THR A 66 1.62 9.71 2.28
CA THR A 66 1.74 10.35 0.97
C THR A 66 1.39 9.36 -0.13
N ARG A 67 0.58 9.79 -1.11
CA ARG A 67 0.30 9.00 -2.32
C ARG A 67 1.52 9.06 -3.26
N VAL A 68 2.02 7.91 -3.71
CA VAL A 68 3.25 7.84 -4.53
C VAL A 68 3.01 7.56 -6.01
N ALA A 69 1.79 7.16 -6.36
CA ALA A 69 1.36 6.98 -7.74
C ALA A 69 -0.11 7.37 -7.88
N GLU A 70 -0.45 7.99 -9.01
CA GLU A 70 -1.84 8.14 -9.45
C GLU A 70 -2.09 7.15 -10.58
N THR A 71 -2.88 6.12 -10.28
CA THR A 71 -3.15 5.03 -11.19
C THR A 71 -4.62 4.98 -11.55
N ASP A 72 -4.93 4.52 -12.76
CA ASP A 72 -6.24 4.01 -13.11
C ASP A 72 -6.29 2.50 -12.83
N GLY A 73 -7.22 2.03 -12.00
CA GLY A 73 -7.36 0.62 -11.61
C GLY A 73 -6.93 0.30 -10.17
N ARG A 74 -6.66 -0.99 -9.90
CA ARG A 74 -6.30 -1.46 -8.55
C ARG A 74 -4.78 -1.64 -8.45
N ALA A 75 -4.08 -0.67 -7.88
CA ALA A 75 -2.68 -0.80 -7.49
C ALA A 75 -2.58 -1.62 -6.20
N THR A 76 -1.75 -2.66 -6.21
CA THR A 76 -1.69 -3.67 -5.15
C THR A 76 -0.25 -4.15 -4.92
N VAL A 77 -0.03 -4.82 -3.78
CA VAL A 77 1.20 -5.56 -3.44
C VAL A 77 2.51 -4.77 -3.65
N PRO A 78 2.67 -3.59 -3.03
CA PRO A 78 3.90 -2.82 -3.15
C PRO A 78 5.12 -3.59 -2.62
N ARG A 79 6.27 -3.41 -3.28
CA ARG A 79 7.56 -4.00 -2.90
C ARG A 79 8.68 -3.00 -3.14
N TRP A 80 9.51 -2.78 -2.14
CA TRP A 80 10.70 -1.94 -2.27
C TRP A 80 11.82 -2.67 -3.01
N SER A 81 12.58 -1.94 -3.82
CA SER A 81 13.90 -2.38 -4.29
C SER A 81 14.86 -2.52 -3.10
N ALA A 82 15.89 -3.36 -3.24
CA ALA A 82 16.83 -3.63 -2.16
C ALA A 82 17.59 -2.38 -1.69
N ASP A 83 17.82 -1.42 -2.59
CA ASP A 83 18.44 -0.12 -2.29
C ASP A 83 17.43 0.95 -1.81
N GLY A 84 16.14 0.62 -1.78
CA GLY A 84 15.07 1.53 -1.39
C GLY A 84 14.77 2.65 -2.40
N ALA A 85 15.40 2.66 -3.59
CA ALA A 85 15.23 3.71 -4.58
C ALA A 85 13.92 3.62 -5.39
N GLN A 86 13.26 2.46 -5.38
CA GLN A 86 12.05 2.19 -6.16
C GLN A 86 11.04 1.38 -5.35
N ILE A 87 9.76 1.60 -5.66
CA ILE A 87 8.65 0.76 -5.21
C ILE A 87 8.01 0.16 -6.46
N TYR A 88 7.98 -1.17 -6.55
CA TYR A 88 7.27 -1.92 -7.57
C TYR A 88 5.89 -2.32 -7.08
N PHE A 89 4.88 -2.32 -7.95
CA PHE A 89 3.52 -2.71 -7.60
C PHE A 89 2.76 -3.15 -8.85
N THR A 90 1.71 -3.94 -8.65
CA THR A 90 0.86 -4.41 -9.77
C THR A 90 -0.36 -3.52 -9.88
N ILE A 91 -0.67 -3.04 -11.09
CA ILE A 91 -1.93 -2.39 -11.41
C ILE A 91 -2.77 -3.36 -12.22
N CYS A 92 -3.95 -3.72 -11.72
CA CYS A 92 -4.93 -4.50 -12.45
C CYS A 92 -6.14 -3.65 -12.86
N LYS A 93 -6.50 -3.71 -14.14
CA LYS A 93 -7.69 -3.06 -14.71
C LYS A 93 -8.69 -4.10 -15.17
N LYS A 94 -9.97 -3.85 -14.93
CA LYS A 94 -11.04 -4.73 -15.44
C LYS A 94 -11.13 -4.56 -16.95
N VAL A 95 -11.17 -5.67 -17.66
CA VAL A 95 -11.37 -5.75 -19.12
C VAL A 95 -12.48 -6.76 -19.41
N ASP A 96 -12.98 -6.79 -20.64
CA ASP A 96 -13.98 -7.79 -21.04
C ASP A 96 -13.41 -9.20 -20.84
N GLY A 97 -14.14 -10.02 -20.08
CA GLY A 97 -13.73 -11.39 -19.78
C GLY A 97 -12.63 -11.56 -18.73
N GLY A 98 -12.15 -10.50 -18.07
CA GLY A 98 -11.13 -10.66 -17.02
C GLY A 98 -10.52 -9.37 -16.46
N ALA A 99 -9.23 -9.45 -16.15
CA ALA A 99 -8.41 -8.32 -15.73
C ALA A 99 -7.07 -8.34 -16.47
N ASP A 100 -6.60 -7.15 -16.84
CA ASP A 100 -5.28 -6.93 -17.39
C ASP A 100 -4.38 -6.32 -16.30
N CYS A 101 -3.25 -6.95 -16.01
CA CYS A 101 -2.40 -6.62 -14.88
C CYS A 101 -0.96 -6.38 -15.31
N HIS A 102 -0.41 -5.23 -14.96
CA HIS A 102 0.95 -4.82 -15.31
C HIS A 102 1.76 -4.49 -14.06
N ILE A 103 3.07 -4.67 -14.14
CA ILE A 103 4.00 -4.24 -13.09
C ILE A 103 4.43 -2.81 -13.39
N HIS A 104 4.28 -1.95 -12.39
CA HIS A 104 4.68 -0.55 -12.42
C HIS A 104 5.74 -0.29 -11.35
N ARG A 105 6.41 0.86 -11.47
CA ARG A 105 7.34 1.35 -10.46
C ARG A 105 7.14 2.84 -10.22
N ALA A 106 7.42 3.28 -9.00
CA ALA A 106 7.48 4.69 -8.61
C ALA A 106 8.67 4.92 -7.68
N ALA A 107 9.18 6.15 -7.66
CA ALA A 107 10.12 6.58 -6.64
C ALA A 107 9.35 6.82 -5.32
N PRO A 108 9.91 6.44 -4.16
CA PRO A 108 9.34 6.83 -2.87
C PRO A 108 9.44 8.35 -2.67
N PRO A 109 8.65 8.94 -1.74
CA PRO A 109 8.72 10.36 -1.43
C PRO A 109 10.10 10.72 -0.85
N HIS A 110 10.46 12.00 -0.89
CA HIS A 110 11.71 12.49 -0.28
C HIS A 110 11.60 12.62 1.23
#